data_AF-S7WXY7-F1
#
_entry.id   AF-S7WXY7-F1
#
_cell.length_a   1.000
_cell.length_b   1.000
_cell.length_c   1.000
_cell.angle_alpha   90.00
_cell.angle_beta   90.00
_cell.angle_gamma   90.00
#
_symmetry.space_group_name_H-M   'P 1'
#
loop_
_entity.id
_entity.type
_entity.pdbx_description
1 polymer ?
#
loop_
_entity_poly.entity_id
_entity_poly.type
_entity_poly.pdbx_seq_one_letter_code
_entity_poly.pdbx_strand_id
1 'polypeptide(L)'
;MGGDPVMEPAFDFTAGGNFSPFTDYPTFLALSQAFEDTGVRAYKGQAGNVMENDVVLTAALSIHSVEARHASMVRRLRTKKGHDSIKGWITEGSNGTLPAATQAIYDGEENVMHGGVDVTQLTGIDSAAVTEGWDEPLNKDQVLGIASLFLA
;
A
#
# COMPACT_ATOMS: atom_id res chain seq x y z
N MET A 1 0.33 -21.34 15.36
CA MET A 1 -0.98 -20.65 15.45
C MET A 1 -2.00 -21.60 14.83
N GLY A 2 -2.87 -22.22 15.63
CA GLY A 2 -3.83 -23.24 15.18
C GLY A 2 -5.16 -22.64 14.71
N GLY A 3 -5.11 -21.52 14.00
CA GLY A 3 -6.30 -20.86 13.45
C GLY A 3 -6.62 -21.38 12.05
N ASP A 4 -7.90 -21.39 11.72
CA ASP A 4 -8.37 -21.73 10.37
C ASP A 4 -8.18 -20.53 9.43
N PRO A 5 -7.45 -20.67 8.31
CA PRO A 5 -7.38 -19.64 7.30
C PRO A 5 -8.77 -19.30 6.76
N VAL A 6 -8.99 -18.02 6.45
CA VAL A 6 -10.20 -17.60 5.75
C VAL A 6 -10.23 -18.27 4.38
N MET A 7 -11.41 -18.74 3.95
CA MET A 7 -11.57 -19.29 2.60
C MET A 7 -11.24 -18.22 1.56
N GLU A 8 -10.61 -18.65 0.47
CA GLU A 8 -10.35 -17.78 -0.68
C GLU A 8 -11.68 -17.21 -1.21
N PRO A 9 -11.85 -15.89 -1.28
CA PRO A 9 -13.04 -15.29 -1.86
C PRO A 9 -12.97 -15.32 -3.39
N ALA A 10 -14.12 -15.15 -4.05
CA ALA A 10 -14.11 -14.80 -5.46
C ALA A 10 -13.69 -13.34 -5.63
N PHE A 11 -12.90 -13.06 -6.66
CA PHE A 11 -12.43 -11.70 -6.96
C PHE A 11 -13.04 -11.17 -8.26
N ASP A 12 -13.50 -9.93 -8.22
CA ASP A 12 -13.83 -9.13 -9.38
C ASP A 12 -12.84 -7.97 -9.53
N PHE A 13 -11.78 -8.19 -10.31
CA PHE A 13 -10.77 -7.17 -10.62
C PHE A 13 -11.31 -6.00 -11.47
N THR A 14 -12.52 -6.10 -12.01
CA THR A 14 -13.17 -5.01 -12.73
C THR A 14 -13.90 -4.05 -11.79
N ALA A 15 -14.08 -4.41 -10.51
CA ALA A 15 -14.86 -3.67 -9.52
C ALA A 15 -16.25 -3.27 -10.06
N GLY A 16 -17.02 -4.26 -10.53
CA GLY A 16 -18.34 -4.04 -11.13
C GLY A 16 -18.29 -3.39 -12.51
N GLY A 17 -17.21 -3.60 -13.27
CA GLY A 17 -17.01 -3.02 -14.61
C GLY A 17 -16.41 -1.60 -14.63
N ASN A 18 -16.02 -1.05 -13.48
CA ASN A 18 -15.37 0.25 -13.37
C ASN A 18 -13.92 0.25 -13.90
N PHE A 19 -13.28 -0.91 -13.97
CA PHE A 19 -11.92 -1.09 -14.47
C PHE A 19 -11.86 -2.16 -15.57
N SER A 20 -10.89 -2.02 -16.47
CA SER A 20 -10.61 -2.98 -17.54
C SER A 20 -9.17 -3.52 -17.47
N PRO A 21 -8.74 -4.11 -16.33
CA PRO A 21 -7.33 -4.46 -16.10
C PRO A 21 -6.74 -5.48 -17.08
N PHE A 22 -7.56 -6.33 -17.68
CA PHE A 22 -7.06 -7.40 -18.55
C PHE A 22 -6.97 -7.02 -20.03
N THR A 23 -7.52 -5.86 -20.40
CA THR A 23 -7.51 -5.35 -21.78
C THR A 23 -6.90 -3.96 -21.90
N ASP A 24 -6.72 -3.24 -20.79
CA ASP A 24 -6.07 -1.93 -20.73
C ASP A 24 -4.83 -1.98 -19.83
N TYR A 25 -3.65 -1.93 -20.44
CA TYR A 25 -2.38 -2.05 -19.73
C TYR A 25 -2.09 -0.89 -18.75
N PRO A 26 -2.43 0.38 -19.05
CA PRO A 26 -2.37 1.45 -18.05
C PRO A 26 -3.20 1.16 -16.80
N THR A 27 -4.44 0.67 -16.96
CA THR A 27 -5.29 0.24 -15.85
C THR A 27 -4.70 -0.94 -15.09
N PHE A 28 -4.12 -1.93 -15.80
CA PHE A 28 -3.40 -3.04 -15.19
C PHE A 28 -2.28 -2.55 -14.26
N LEU A 29 -1.45 -1.61 -14.74
CA LEU A 29 -0.36 -1.06 -13.95
C LEU A 29 -0.86 -0.23 -12.76
N ALA A 30 -1.94 0.53 -12.95
CA ALA A 30 -2.54 1.31 -11.87
C ALA A 30 -3.08 0.41 -10.73
N LEU A 31 -3.83 -0.64 -11.08
CA LEU A 31 -4.35 -1.59 -10.10
C LEU A 31 -3.24 -2.45 -9.47
N SER A 32 -2.23 -2.86 -10.26
CA SER A 32 -1.05 -3.54 -9.70
C SER A 32 -0.35 -2.68 -8.64
N GLN A 33 -0.14 -1.39 -8.90
CA GLN A 33 0.46 -0.49 -7.91
C GLN A 33 -0.40 -0.41 -6.64
N ALA A 34 -1.70 -0.19 -6.80
CA ALA A 34 -2.65 -0.06 -5.70
C ALA A 34 -2.68 -1.33 -4.82
N PHE A 35 -2.68 -2.52 -5.42
CA PHE A 35 -2.69 -3.77 -4.65
C PHE A 35 -1.39 -4.01 -3.87
N GLU A 36 -0.23 -3.79 -4.48
CA GLU A 36 1.05 -3.95 -3.79
C GLU A 36 1.19 -2.93 -2.64
N ASP A 37 0.74 -1.68 -2.82
CA ASP A 37 0.71 -0.69 -1.74
C ASP A 37 -0.24 -1.08 -0.60
N THR A 38 -1.39 -1.67 -0.94
CA THR A 38 -2.30 -2.24 0.07
C THR A 38 -1.59 -3.35 0.85
N GLY A 39 -0.84 -4.21 0.15
CA GLY A 39 -0.01 -5.27 0.74
C GLY A 39 1.04 -4.74 1.71
N VAL A 40 1.85 -3.76 1.28
CA VAL A 40 2.87 -3.09 2.11
C VAL A 40 2.28 -2.66 3.45
N ARG A 41 1.19 -1.88 3.40
CA ARG A 41 0.59 -1.27 4.59
C ARG A 41 -0.16 -2.29 5.44
N ALA A 42 -0.79 -3.30 4.83
CA ALA A 42 -1.48 -4.38 5.54
C ALA A 42 -0.51 -5.28 6.33
N TYR A 43 0.59 -5.72 5.71
CA TYR A 43 1.60 -6.55 6.41
C TYR A 43 2.27 -5.78 7.55
N LYS A 44 2.57 -4.49 7.34
CA LYS A 44 3.09 -3.63 8.41
C LYS A 44 2.07 -3.48 9.55
N GLY A 45 0.78 -3.29 9.23
CA GLY A 45 -0.30 -3.18 10.22
C GLY A 45 -0.53 -4.45 11.04
N GLN A 46 -0.18 -5.63 10.51
CA GLN A 46 -0.27 -6.89 11.25
C GLN A 46 1.02 -7.29 11.97
N ALA A 47 2.16 -6.62 11.73
CA ALA A 47 3.44 -6.97 12.33
C ALA A 47 3.39 -7.03 13.87
N GLY A 48 2.67 -6.09 14.50
CA GLY A 48 2.47 -6.09 15.96
C GLY A 48 1.69 -7.30 16.48
N ASN A 49 0.78 -7.87 15.70
CA ASN A 49 -0.01 -9.04 16.10
C ASN A 49 0.77 -10.36 16.01
N VAL A 50 1.87 -10.38 15.26
CA VAL A 50 2.71 -11.59 15.06
C VAL A 50 4.07 -11.48 15.74
N MET A 51 4.34 -10.39 16.46
CA MET A 51 5.67 -10.09 16.99
C MET A 51 6.17 -11.08 18.06
N GLU A 52 5.27 -11.85 18.68
CA GLU A 52 5.63 -12.87 19.68
C GLU A 52 6.22 -14.14 19.04
N ASN A 53 6.17 -14.28 17.71
CA ASN A 53 6.72 -15.42 17.00
C ASN A 53 7.71 -14.95 15.92
N ASP A 54 9.01 -15.06 16.22
CA ASP A 54 10.09 -14.61 15.34
C ASP A 54 10.01 -15.18 13.92
N VAL A 55 9.58 -16.44 13.76
CA VAL A 55 9.46 -17.09 12.45
C VAL A 55 8.35 -16.42 11.63
N VAL A 56 7.18 -16.20 12.27
CA VAL A 56 6.04 -15.57 11.60
C VAL A 56 6.31 -14.08 11.36
N LEU A 57 6.89 -13.37 12.32
CA LEU A 57 7.27 -11.97 12.17
C LEU A 57 8.28 -11.79 11.03
N THR A 58 9.32 -12.64 10.97
CA THR A 58 10.32 -12.60 9.89
C THR A 58 9.67 -12.83 8.54
N ALA A 59 8.75 -13.79 8.44
CA ALA A 59 7.99 -14.02 7.21
C ALA A 59 7.14 -12.81 6.82
N ALA A 60 6.37 -12.24 7.76
CA ALA A 60 5.52 -11.07 7.51
C ALA A 60 6.33 -9.85 7.07
N LEU A 61 7.46 -9.55 7.72
CA LEU A 61 8.34 -8.43 7.35
C LEU A 61 9.08 -8.69 6.03
N SER A 62 9.39 -9.95 5.72
CA SER A 62 9.95 -10.32 4.42
C SER A 62 8.95 -10.06 3.30
N ILE A 63 7.67 -10.44 3.48
CA ILE A 63 6.62 -10.18 2.50
C ILE A 63 6.43 -8.66 2.33
N HIS A 64 6.28 -7.91 3.43
CA HIS A 64 6.21 -6.45 3.39
C HIS A 64 7.32 -5.81 2.52
N SER A 65 8.57 -6.26 2.69
CA SER A 65 9.70 -5.74 1.89
C SER A 65 9.61 -6.07 0.39
N VAL A 66 9.03 -7.23 0.04
CA VAL A 66 8.84 -7.66 -1.35
C VAL A 66 7.72 -6.86 -2.01
N GLU A 67 6.58 -6.69 -1.33
CA GLU A 67 5.47 -5.84 -1.77
C GLU A 67 5.98 -4.42 -2.04
N ALA A 68 6.79 -3.85 -1.13
CA ALA A 68 7.34 -2.50 -1.30
C ALA A 68 8.24 -2.39 -2.53
N ARG A 69 9.05 -3.43 -2.81
CA ARG A 69 9.89 -3.49 -4.01
C ARG A 69 9.04 -3.58 -5.28
N HIS A 70 7.98 -4.36 -5.28
CA HIS A 70 7.06 -4.45 -6.42
C HIS A 70 6.36 -3.13 -6.65
N ALA A 71 5.78 -2.53 -5.61
CA ALA A 71 5.08 -1.26 -5.69
C ALA A 71 5.99 -0.13 -6.20
N SER A 72 7.26 -0.10 -5.77
CA SER A 72 8.27 0.84 -6.29
C SER A 72 8.57 0.60 -7.77
N MET A 73 8.72 -0.66 -8.18
CA MET A 73 9.02 -1.01 -9.57
C MET A 73 7.84 -0.67 -10.51
N VAL A 74 6.60 -0.95 -10.09
CA VAL A 74 5.40 -0.62 -10.88
C VAL A 74 5.26 0.89 -11.02
N ARG A 75 5.45 1.68 -9.95
CA ARG A 75 5.50 3.16 -10.03
C ARG A 75 6.51 3.63 -11.07
N ARG A 76 7.75 3.15 -11.00
CA ARG A 76 8.82 3.52 -11.95
C ARG A 76 8.46 3.13 -13.39
N LEU A 77 7.80 2.00 -13.58
CA LEU A 77 7.32 1.57 -14.88
C LEU A 77 6.22 2.49 -15.43
N ARG A 78 5.24 2.87 -14.58
CA ARG A 78 4.20 3.86 -14.92
C ARG A 78 4.80 5.21 -15.31
N THR A 79 5.76 5.71 -14.53
CA THR A 79 6.50 6.95 -14.85
C THR A 79 7.26 6.84 -16.16
N LYS A 80 7.99 5.74 -16.39
CA LYS A 80 8.72 5.51 -17.65
C LYS A 80 7.80 5.43 -18.87
N LYS A 81 6.55 4.99 -18.68
CA LYS A 81 5.51 4.91 -19.74
C LYS A 81 4.74 6.22 -19.91
N GLY A 82 5.02 7.25 -19.11
CA GLY A 82 4.33 8.54 -19.17
C GLY A 82 2.94 8.54 -18.55
N HIS A 83 2.61 7.54 -17.71
CA HIS A 83 1.33 7.47 -17.00
C HIS A 83 1.33 8.27 -15.70
N ASP A 84 2.51 8.64 -15.19
CA ASP A 84 2.68 9.36 -13.94
C ASP A 84 4.00 10.14 -13.94
N SER A 85 4.19 11.01 -12.95
CA SER A 85 5.44 11.74 -12.68
C SER A 85 5.90 11.62 -11.23
N ILE A 86 5.35 10.68 -10.48
CA ILE A 86 5.69 10.42 -9.07
C ILE A 86 7.04 9.70 -8.89
N LYS A 87 7.54 9.76 -7.65
CA LYS A 87 8.70 9.02 -7.16
C LYS A 87 8.41 7.51 -7.08
N GLY A 88 9.44 6.72 -6.77
CA GLY A 88 9.30 5.27 -6.57
C GLY A 88 8.69 4.88 -5.23
N TRP A 89 8.12 5.82 -4.50
CA TRP A 89 7.57 5.72 -3.15
C TRP A 89 6.48 6.80 -2.97
N ILE A 90 5.77 6.79 -1.85
CA ILE A 90 4.66 7.71 -1.54
C ILE A 90 5.23 9.01 -0.96
N THR A 91 4.62 10.14 -1.33
CA THR A 91 4.93 11.46 -0.76
C THR A 91 3.62 12.06 -0.29
N GLU A 92 3.53 12.41 1.00
CA GLU A 92 2.41 13.16 1.60
C GLU A 92 1.00 12.59 1.26
N GLY A 93 0.82 11.26 1.29
CA GLY A 93 -0.50 10.66 1.00
C GLY A 93 -0.95 10.74 -0.46
N SER A 94 -0.08 11.16 -1.36
CA SER A 94 -0.42 11.31 -2.78
C SER A 94 -0.58 9.95 -3.48
N ASN A 95 -1.73 9.76 -4.12
CA ASN A 95 -1.98 8.65 -5.03
C ASN A 95 -1.51 8.93 -6.47
N GLY A 96 -0.89 10.08 -6.74
CA GLY A 96 -0.42 10.48 -8.06
C GLY A 96 -1.56 10.58 -9.08
N THR A 97 -1.47 9.78 -10.15
CA THR A 97 -2.49 9.70 -11.20
C THR A 97 -3.39 8.46 -11.10
N LEU A 98 -3.34 7.74 -9.98
CA LEU A 98 -4.19 6.57 -9.79
C LEU A 98 -5.69 6.94 -9.71
N PRO A 99 -6.60 5.99 -10.00
CA PRO A 99 -8.03 6.22 -9.86
C PRO A 99 -8.41 6.67 -8.45
N ALA A 100 -9.37 7.60 -8.32
CA ALA A 100 -9.81 8.12 -7.02
C ALA A 100 -10.27 7.03 -6.03
N ALA A 101 -10.79 5.91 -6.52
CA ALA A 101 -11.15 4.76 -5.69
C ALA A 101 -9.98 4.14 -4.90
N THR A 102 -8.74 4.43 -5.30
CA THR A 102 -7.52 3.95 -4.62
C THR A 102 -7.06 4.85 -3.48
N GLN A 103 -7.67 6.02 -3.27
CA GLN A 103 -7.18 7.03 -2.32
C GLN A 103 -7.08 6.48 -0.89
N ALA A 104 -8.02 5.63 -0.46
CA ALA A 104 -7.98 5.00 0.87
C ALA A 104 -6.70 4.19 1.14
N ILE A 105 -5.96 3.78 0.10
CA ILE A 105 -4.67 3.08 0.20
C ILE A 105 -3.53 4.02 0.56
N TYR A 106 -3.70 5.33 0.43
CA TYR A 106 -2.67 6.35 0.70
C TYR A 106 -3.01 7.24 1.88
N ASP A 107 -4.27 7.23 2.34
CA ASP A 107 -4.70 8.01 3.49
C ASP A 107 -3.86 7.66 4.74
N GLY A 108 -3.29 8.69 5.38
CA GLY A 108 -2.43 8.59 6.55
C GLY A 108 -0.94 8.60 6.23
N GLU A 109 -0.52 8.38 4.98
CA GLU A 109 0.90 8.45 4.58
C GLU A 109 1.48 9.89 4.61
N GLU A 110 0.64 10.89 4.86
CA GLU A 110 1.05 12.26 5.17
C GLU A 110 1.50 12.47 6.63
N ASN A 111 1.54 11.40 7.43
CA ASN A 111 1.92 11.46 8.85
C ASN A 111 3.38 11.90 9.03
N VAL A 112 3.58 12.86 9.93
CA VAL A 112 4.92 13.32 10.38
C VAL A 112 5.18 13.05 11.86
N MET A 113 4.19 12.46 12.56
CA MET A 113 4.26 12.14 13.98
C MET A 113 4.72 10.70 14.17
N HIS A 114 5.93 10.50 14.68
CA HIS A 114 6.47 9.16 14.94
C HIS A 114 7.01 9.08 16.37
N GLY A 115 6.66 8.02 17.11
CA GLY A 115 7.09 7.88 18.51
C GLY A 115 6.60 9.00 19.45
N GLY A 116 5.50 9.68 19.09
CA GLY A 116 4.93 10.78 19.87
C GLY A 116 5.60 12.14 19.63
N VAL A 117 6.50 12.26 18.66
CA VAL A 117 7.16 13.52 18.30
C VAL A 117 6.90 13.89 16.84
N ASP A 118 6.82 15.19 16.57
CA ASP A 118 6.82 15.73 15.20
C ASP A 118 8.26 15.68 14.66
N VAL A 119 8.50 14.81 13.69
CA VAL A 119 9.85 14.60 13.15
C VAL A 119 10.32 15.81 12.33
N THR A 120 9.42 16.55 11.69
CA THR A 120 9.78 17.78 10.97
C THR A 120 10.31 18.84 11.93
N GLN A 121 9.67 19.00 13.09
CA GLN A 121 10.13 19.93 14.12
C GLN A 121 11.41 19.47 14.82
N LEU A 122 11.55 18.16 15.06
CA LEU A 122 12.71 17.60 15.73
C LEU A 122 13.99 17.70 14.88
N THR A 123 13.86 17.50 13.57
CA THR A 123 15.02 17.35 12.66
C THR A 123 15.24 18.54 11.73
N GLY A 124 14.21 19.34 11.47
CA GLY A 124 14.22 20.38 10.43
C GLY A 124 14.13 19.84 9.00
N ILE A 125 13.90 18.53 8.82
CA ILE A 125 13.64 17.91 7.51
C ILE A 125 12.21 18.26 7.07
N ASP A 126 12.03 18.51 5.76
CA ASP A 126 10.72 18.85 5.20
C ASP A 126 9.72 17.68 5.28
N SER A 127 8.42 18.00 5.28
CA SER A 127 7.33 17.02 5.40
C SER A 127 7.38 15.94 4.32
N ALA A 128 7.70 16.31 3.08
CA ALA A 128 7.84 15.34 2.00
C ALA A 128 8.96 14.34 2.32
N ALA A 129 10.16 14.80 2.66
CA ALA A 129 11.25 13.89 3.01
C ALA A 129 10.97 13.05 4.28
N VAL A 130 10.20 13.56 5.25
CA VAL A 130 9.77 12.77 6.42
C VAL A 130 8.80 11.67 5.99
N THR A 131 7.72 12.02 5.30
CA THR A 131 6.67 11.07 4.88
C THR A 131 7.22 9.98 3.95
N GLU A 132 8.17 10.33 3.08
CA GLU A 132 8.84 9.38 2.17
C GLU A 132 9.69 8.31 2.88
N GLY A 133 9.99 8.49 4.17
CA GLY A 133 10.80 7.57 4.97
C GLY A 133 10.04 6.44 5.66
N TRP A 134 8.69 6.47 5.65
CA TRP A 134 7.87 5.56 6.42
C TRP A 134 6.63 5.10 5.65
N ASP A 135 6.39 3.79 5.60
CA ASP A 135 5.05 3.29 5.23
C ASP A 135 4.12 3.33 6.46
N GLU A 136 2.92 3.86 6.36
CA GLU A 136 1.99 3.91 7.47
C GLU A 136 1.07 2.67 7.49
N PRO A 137 0.83 2.03 8.65
CA PRO A 137 0.08 0.78 8.68
C PRO A 137 -1.41 0.99 8.34
N LEU A 138 -2.00 0.02 7.65
CA LEU A 138 -3.46 -0.11 7.57
C LEU A 138 -3.96 -1.09 8.64
N ASN A 139 -5.03 -0.70 9.33
CA ASN A 139 -5.75 -1.62 10.21
C ASN A 139 -6.67 -2.56 9.40
N LYS A 140 -7.17 -3.62 10.06
CA LYS A 140 -8.00 -4.63 9.42
C LYS A 140 -9.23 -4.05 8.71
N ASP A 141 -9.92 -3.09 9.32
CA ASP A 141 -11.15 -2.53 8.76
C ASP A 141 -10.85 -1.70 7.51
N GLN A 142 -9.73 -0.96 7.51
CA GLN A 142 -9.28 -0.23 6.32
C GLN A 142 -8.90 -1.19 5.18
N VAL A 143 -8.16 -2.26 5.48
CA VAL A 143 -7.80 -3.29 4.48
C VAL A 143 -9.06 -3.93 3.89
N LEU A 144 -10.04 -4.29 4.73
CA LEU A 144 -11.31 -4.84 4.27
C LEU A 144 -12.12 -3.84 3.44
N GLY A 145 -12.13 -2.56 3.83
CA GLY A 145 -12.77 -1.50 3.05
C GLY A 145 -12.20 -1.41 1.64
N ILE A 146 -10.88 -1.38 1.50
CA ILE A 146 -10.18 -1.36 0.20
C ILE A 146 -10.46 -2.65 -0.58
N ALA A 147 -10.26 -3.82 0.04
CA ALA A 147 -10.39 -5.11 -0.64
C ALA A 147 -11.82 -5.39 -1.11
N SER A 148 -12.83 -4.94 -0.36
CA SER A 148 -14.26 -5.19 -0.66
C SER A 148 -14.70 -4.67 -2.02
N LEU A 149 -14.00 -3.68 -2.60
CA LEU A 149 -14.26 -3.20 -3.95
C LEU A 149 -14.01 -4.25 -5.04
N PHE A 150 -13.22 -5.27 -4.73
CA PHE A 150 -12.76 -6.30 -5.67
C PHE A 150 -13.22 -7.71 -5.27
N LEU A 151 -14.13 -7.84 -4.32
CA LEU A 151 -14.73 -9.13 -3.94
C LEU A 151 -16.04 -9.36 -4.70
N ALA A 152 -16.30 -10.61 -5.10
CA ALA A 152 -17.48 -11.03 -5.86
C ALA A 152 -18.42 -11.94 -5.06
#